data_AF-A0A365XWQ3-F1
#
_entry.id   AF-A0A365XWQ3-F1
#
_cell.length_a   1.000
_cell.length_b   1.000
_cell.length_c   1.000
_cell.angle_alpha   90.00
_cell.angle_beta   90.00
_cell.angle_gamma   90.00
#
_symmetry.space_group_name_H-M   'P 1'
#
loop_
_entity.id
_entity.type
_entity.pdbx_description
1 polymer ?
#
loop_
_entity_poly.entity_id
_entity_poly.type
_entity_poly.pdbx_seq_one_letter_code
_entity_poly.pdbx_strand_id
1 'polypeptide(L)'
;MNYEIIEMQQLSGRKAGIYSVMIANDNLSLFEHFVKDHIGEHAMEIRSITQYLSYIGNRYGMQNRFFNVKRGRKADSVCALFDHPEQKLRLYCYRVGTVALIIGGGTTRPGKKGAAGLPEKLLASISRDISSKIRTGDIYWSEKEARLSGNLIFTVDGKQSSGGPEIQQ
;
A
#
# COMPACT_ATOMS: atom_id res chain seq x y z
N MET A 1 1.61 6.98 -13.41
CA MET A 1 0.56 5.95 -13.30
C MET A 1 -0.60 6.57 -12.56
N ASN A 2 -1.84 6.38 -13.02
CA ASN A 2 -3.02 6.85 -12.31
C ASN A 2 -3.51 5.74 -11.37
N TYR A 3 -3.83 6.08 -10.12
CA TYR A 3 -4.29 5.12 -9.12
C TYR A 3 -5.04 5.80 -7.98
N GLU A 4 -5.75 5.01 -7.19
CA GLU A 4 -6.48 5.45 -6.00
C GLU A 4 -6.06 4.60 -4.79
N ILE A 5 -6.01 5.23 -3.61
CA ILE A 5 -5.86 4.53 -2.33
C ILE A 5 -7.25 4.26 -1.76
N ILE A 6 -7.68 3.00 -1.81
CA ILE A 6 -9.03 2.58 -1.38
C ILE A 6 -8.98 1.92 -0.01
N GLU A 7 -10.01 2.13 0.82
CA GLU A 7 -10.11 1.48 2.12
C GLU A 7 -10.65 0.05 1.99
N MET A 8 -9.96 -0.90 2.62
CA MET A 8 -10.42 -2.27 2.81
C MET A 8 -11.32 -2.32 4.06
N GLN A 9 -12.61 -2.00 3.90
CA GLN A 9 -13.57 -1.85 5.00
C GLN A 9 -13.61 -3.08 5.94
N GLN A 10 -13.50 -4.29 5.37
CA GLN A 10 -13.52 -5.55 6.11
C GLN A 10 -12.26 -5.81 6.96
N LEU A 11 -11.16 -5.09 6.70
CA LEU A 11 -9.90 -5.22 7.44
C LEU A 11 -9.65 -4.03 8.36
N SER A 12 -10.15 -2.87 7.97
CA SER A 12 -10.01 -1.62 8.70
C SER A 12 -10.82 -1.64 10.00
N GLY A 13 -10.33 -0.92 11.00
CA GLY A 13 -10.99 -0.86 12.30
C GLY A 13 -10.56 0.35 13.11
N ARG A 14 -10.96 0.38 14.38
CA ARG A 14 -10.69 1.53 15.28
C ARG A 14 -9.22 1.70 15.66
N LYS A 15 -8.35 0.74 15.33
CA LYS A 15 -6.92 0.79 15.66
C LYS A 15 -6.05 1.23 14.48
N ALA A 16 -6.48 0.94 13.25
CA ALA A 16 -5.83 1.40 12.03
C ALA A 16 -6.77 1.25 10.82
N GLY A 17 -6.62 2.14 9.84
CA GLY A 17 -7.18 1.98 8.51
C GLY A 17 -6.28 1.09 7.67
N ILE A 18 -6.88 0.11 6.99
CA ILE A 18 -6.20 -0.80 6.08
C ILE A 18 -6.62 -0.43 4.66
N TYR A 19 -5.66 -0.08 3.83
CA TYR A 19 -5.89 0.41 2.48
C TYR A 19 -5.17 -0.48 1.47
N SER A 20 -5.64 -0.44 0.23
CA SER A 20 -5.00 -1.07 -0.92
C SER A 20 -4.93 -0.06 -2.06
N VAL A 21 -4.09 -0.34 -3.05
CA VAL A 21 -3.94 0.51 -4.24
C VAL A 21 -4.81 -0.05 -5.35
N MET A 22 -5.70 0.77 -5.91
CA MET A 22 -6.45 0.48 -7.13
C MET A 22 -5.78 1.18 -8.31
N ILE A 23 -5.27 0.42 -9.28
CA ILE A 23 -4.70 1.00 -10.51
C ILE A 23 -5.84 1.40 -11.44
N ALA A 24 -5.71 2.56 -12.10
CA ALA A 24 -6.73 2.99 -13.05
C ALA A 24 -6.98 1.94 -14.15
N ASN A 25 -8.25 1.70 -14.45
CA ASN A 25 -8.73 0.68 -15.41
C ASN A 25 -8.46 -0.78 -14.99
N ASP A 26 -8.07 -1.02 -13.74
CA ASP A 26 -8.08 -2.35 -13.14
C ASP A 26 -9.36 -2.55 -12.33
N ASN A 27 -9.85 -3.78 -12.28
CA ASN A 27 -11.05 -4.16 -11.53
C ASN A 27 -10.71 -4.66 -10.12
N LEU A 28 -9.43 -4.93 -9.85
CA LEU A 28 -8.94 -5.43 -8.57
C LEU A 28 -7.83 -4.52 -8.06
N SER A 29 -7.81 -4.30 -6.75
CA SER A 29 -6.70 -3.66 -6.09
C SER A 29 -5.48 -4.58 -6.01
N LEU A 30 -4.30 -4.02 -5.73
CA LEU A 30 -3.05 -4.80 -5.63
C LEU A 30 -3.14 -5.92 -4.58
N PHE A 31 -3.88 -5.71 -3.47
CA PHE A 31 -4.13 -6.77 -2.50
C PHE A 31 -5.04 -7.88 -3.04
N GLU A 32 -6.09 -7.52 -3.78
CA GLU A 32 -7.02 -8.50 -4.33
C GLU A 32 -6.38 -9.34 -5.43
N HIS A 33 -5.54 -8.74 -6.28
CA HIS A 33 -4.68 -9.49 -7.20
C HIS A 33 -3.77 -10.46 -6.45
N PHE A 34 -3.09 -10.00 -5.40
CA PHE A 34 -2.23 -10.86 -4.59
C PHE A 34 -2.99 -12.04 -3.97
N VAL A 35 -4.21 -11.82 -3.49
CA VAL A 35 -5.07 -12.90 -2.98
C VAL A 35 -5.45 -13.86 -4.11
N LYS A 36 -5.95 -13.35 -5.24
CA LYS A 36 -6.39 -14.14 -6.39
C LYS A 36 -5.27 -15.02 -6.94
N ASP A 37 -4.07 -14.49 -7.06
CA ASP A 37 -2.91 -15.16 -7.65
C ASP A 37 -2.36 -16.30 -6.76
N HIS A 38 -2.68 -16.29 -5.47
CA HIS A 38 -2.05 -17.21 -4.50
C HIS A 38 -3.05 -18.04 -3.70
N ILE A 39 -4.34 -17.71 -3.68
CA ILE A 39 -5.33 -18.45 -2.89
C ILE A 39 -5.41 -19.94 -3.29
N GLY A 40 -5.20 -20.26 -4.56
CA GLY A 40 -5.25 -21.64 -5.05
C GLY A 40 -4.14 -22.55 -4.48
N GLU A 41 -2.94 -22.02 -4.26
CA GLU A 41 -1.77 -22.79 -3.82
C GLU A 41 -1.41 -22.53 -2.35
N HIS A 42 -1.79 -21.37 -1.81
CA HIS A 42 -1.35 -20.85 -0.51
C HIS A 42 -2.52 -20.39 0.37
N ALA A 43 -3.67 -21.06 0.30
CA ALA A 43 -4.90 -20.68 1.02
C ALA A 43 -4.69 -20.40 2.53
N MET A 44 -3.91 -21.25 3.22
CA MET A 44 -3.63 -21.10 4.65
C MET A 44 -2.76 -19.87 4.97
N GLU A 45 -1.81 -19.56 4.10
CA GLU A 45 -0.96 -18.37 4.26
C GLU A 45 -1.78 -17.09 3.99
N ILE A 46 -2.62 -17.09 2.94
CA ILE A 46 -3.54 -15.98 2.66
C ILE A 46 -4.51 -15.75 3.83
N ARG A 47 -5.08 -16.82 4.40
CA ARG A 47 -5.93 -16.72 5.60
C ARG A 47 -5.18 -16.07 6.76
N SER A 48 -3.94 -16.48 7.00
CA SER A 48 -3.10 -15.94 8.08
C SER A 48 -2.75 -14.47 7.85
N ILE A 49 -2.40 -14.10 6.62
CA ILE A 49 -2.15 -12.71 6.21
C ILE A 49 -3.39 -11.83 6.47
N THR A 50 -4.55 -12.26 5.98
CA THR A 50 -5.83 -11.52 6.17
C THR A 50 -6.19 -11.40 7.65
N GLN A 51 -5.96 -12.45 8.45
CA GLN A 51 -6.16 -12.40 9.90
C GLN A 51 -5.23 -11.40 10.58
N TYR A 52 -3.96 -11.32 10.18
CA TYR A 52 -3.01 -10.33 10.69
C TYR A 52 -3.40 -8.91 10.32
N LEU A 53 -3.85 -8.68 9.08
CA LEU A 53 -4.37 -7.37 8.66
C LEU A 53 -5.58 -6.96 9.50
N SER A 54 -6.52 -7.88 9.73
CA SER A 54 -7.67 -7.64 10.61
C SER A 54 -7.25 -7.33 12.05
N TYR A 55 -6.24 -8.05 12.58
CA TYR A 55 -5.68 -7.80 13.90
C TYR A 55 -5.01 -6.42 14.03
N ILE A 56 -4.32 -5.97 13.00
CA ILE A 56 -3.76 -4.62 12.94
C ILE A 56 -4.89 -3.59 12.97
N GLY A 57 -5.89 -3.73 12.08
CA GLY A 57 -6.99 -2.77 11.96
C GLY A 57 -7.89 -2.69 13.21
N ASN A 58 -8.15 -3.82 13.86
CA ASN A 58 -9.19 -3.91 14.88
C ASN A 58 -8.69 -4.05 16.32
N ARG A 59 -7.55 -4.71 16.55
CA ARG A 59 -7.17 -5.15 17.90
C ARG A 59 -5.90 -4.50 18.42
N TYR A 60 -4.84 -4.52 17.63
CA TYR A 60 -3.50 -4.22 18.13
C TYR A 60 -2.89 -2.94 17.56
N GLY A 61 -3.40 -2.43 16.43
CA GLY A 61 -2.79 -1.30 15.72
C GLY A 61 -1.43 -1.67 15.11
N MET A 62 -0.66 -0.64 14.76
CA MET A 62 0.56 -0.73 13.94
C MET A 62 1.81 -1.24 14.71
N GLN A 63 1.69 -2.30 15.51
CA GLN A 63 2.80 -2.80 16.32
C GLN A 63 3.93 -3.38 15.47
N ASN A 64 5.18 -3.04 15.81
CA ASN A 64 6.37 -3.49 15.08
C ASN A 64 6.50 -5.01 14.95
N ARG A 65 5.91 -5.80 15.87
CA ARG A 65 5.89 -7.28 15.79
C ARG A 65 5.23 -7.82 14.53
N PHE A 66 4.38 -7.04 13.86
CA PHE A 66 3.74 -7.44 12.61
C PHE A 66 4.58 -7.14 11.37
N PHE A 67 5.73 -6.47 11.50
CA PHE A 67 6.49 -5.95 10.36
C PHE A 67 7.95 -6.35 10.45
N ASN A 68 8.52 -6.79 9.32
CA ASN A 68 9.96 -6.94 9.21
C ASN A 68 10.58 -5.66 8.63
N VAL A 69 11.06 -4.78 9.51
CA VAL A 69 11.62 -3.46 9.16
C VAL A 69 13.06 -3.56 8.62
N LYS A 70 13.76 -4.70 8.80
CA LYS A 70 15.18 -4.87 8.42
C LYS A 70 15.45 -4.88 6.91
N ARG A 71 14.41 -4.85 6.05
CA ARG A 71 14.55 -4.97 4.60
C ARG A 71 14.02 -3.78 3.80
N GLY A 72 13.72 -2.64 4.43
CA GLY A 72 13.57 -1.37 3.71
C GLY A 72 14.90 -0.63 3.66
N ARG A 73 15.24 0.02 2.54
CA ARG A 73 16.17 1.16 2.62
C ARG A 73 15.57 2.12 3.65
N LYS A 74 16.39 2.62 4.59
CA LYS A 74 16.00 3.53 5.70
C LYS A 74 15.15 4.74 5.29
N ALA A 75 14.98 5.00 3.98
CA ALA A 75 14.32 6.16 3.40
C ALA A 75 12.86 5.97 2.93
N ASP A 76 12.35 4.75 2.65
CA ASP A 76 11.07 4.61 1.90
C ASP A 76 9.86 4.12 2.74
N SER A 77 10.05 3.80 4.03
CA SER A 77 9.05 3.25 4.98
C SER A 77 8.19 2.06 4.51
N VAL A 78 8.54 1.46 3.37
CA VAL A 78 7.99 0.19 2.90
C VAL A 78 8.54 -0.95 3.76
N CYS A 79 7.66 -1.87 4.14
CA CYS A 79 7.98 -3.02 4.97
C CYS A 79 7.24 -4.26 4.47
N ALA A 80 7.76 -5.44 4.82
CA ALA A 80 7.04 -6.69 4.62
C ALA A 80 6.17 -6.99 5.85
N LEU A 81 4.92 -7.38 5.63
CA LEU A 81 4.07 -7.96 6.66
C LEU A 81 4.67 -9.31 7.07
N PHE A 82 4.81 -9.51 8.39
CA PHE A 82 5.40 -10.64 9.11
C PHE A 82 5.89 -11.82 8.24
N ASP A 83 7.21 -11.92 8.10
CA ASP A 83 7.94 -12.86 7.25
C ASP A 83 8.38 -14.08 8.08
N HIS A 84 7.45 -14.98 8.43
CA HIS A 84 7.81 -16.24 9.11
C HIS A 84 8.73 -17.05 8.17
N PRO A 85 9.82 -17.69 8.65
CA PRO A 85 10.76 -18.40 7.78
C PRO A 85 10.13 -19.46 6.87
N GLU A 86 9.03 -20.05 7.35
CA GLU A 86 8.27 -21.10 6.66
C GLU A 86 7.21 -20.55 5.69
N GLN A 87 6.90 -19.25 5.76
CA GLN A 87 5.96 -18.63 4.82
C GLN A 87 6.61 -18.45 3.46
N LYS A 88 5.86 -18.87 2.44
CA LYS A 88 6.23 -18.78 1.03
C LYS A 88 5.73 -17.48 0.42
N LEU A 89 4.76 -16.81 1.02
CA LEU A 89 4.28 -15.51 0.55
C LEU A 89 4.90 -14.35 1.31
N ARG A 90 5.13 -13.23 0.59
CA ARG A 90 5.54 -11.96 1.18
C ARG A 90 4.65 -10.84 0.68
N LEU A 91 3.95 -10.18 1.59
CA LEU A 91 3.13 -9.01 1.31
C LEU A 91 3.90 -7.73 1.67
N TYR A 92 3.99 -6.79 0.74
CA TYR A 92 4.61 -5.48 0.96
C TYR A 92 3.56 -4.44 1.32
N CYS A 93 3.90 -3.60 2.30
CA CYS A 93 3.02 -2.59 2.85
C CYS A 93 3.79 -1.32 3.25
N TYR A 94 3.12 -0.18 3.20
CA TYR A 94 3.64 1.13 3.57
C TYR A 94 2.86 1.66 4.76
N ARG A 95 3.56 2.11 5.80
CA ARG A 95 2.94 2.60 7.04
C ARG A 95 2.89 4.11 7.02
N VAL A 96 1.71 4.68 7.21
CA VAL A 96 1.50 6.12 7.46
C VAL A 96 1.30 6.29 8.96
N GLY A 97 2.40 6.60 9.65
CA GLY A 97 2.42 6.72 11.11
C GLY A 97 1.89 5.46 11.80
N THR A 98 1.03 5.64 12.78
CA THR A 98 0.30 4.58 13.49
C THR A 98 -1.13 4.37 12.97
N VAL A 99 -1.57 5.19 12.01
CA VAL A 99 -2.97 5.34 11.63
C VAL A 99 -3.37 4.49 10.44
N ALA A 100 -2.53 4.39 9.41
CA ALA A 100 -2.89 3.69 8.18
C ALA A 100 -1.80 2.75 7.67
N LEU A 101 -2.24 1.62 7.11
CA LEU A 101 -1.41 0.65 6.42
C LEU A 101 -1.88 0.53 4.97
N ILE A 102 -0.97 0.73 4.03
CA ILE A 102 -1.27 0.70 2.59
C ILE A 102 -0.62 -0.53 1.97
N ILE A 103 -1.42 -1.40 1.37
CA ILE A 103 -0.98 -2.68 0.81
C ILE A 103 -0.65 -2.51 -0.67
N GLY A 104 0.56 -2.91 -1.07
CA GLY A 104 1.05 -2.80 -2.45
C GLY A 104 1.16 -4.12 -3.22
N GLY A 105 0.66 -5.22 -2.66
CA GLY A 105 0.79 -6.56 -3.24
C GLY A 105 2.00 -7.34 -2.72
N GLY A 106 2.37 -8.43 -3.39
CA GLY A 106 3.36 -9.36 -2.84
C GLY A 106 3.97 -10.35 -3.84
N THR A 107 4.84 -11.23 -3.35
CA THR A 107 5.55 -12.25 -4.15
C THR A 107 5.67 -13.58 -3.40
N THR A 108 5.85 -14.68 -4.14
CA THR A 108 6.26 -15.98 -3.57
C THR A 108 7.76 -15.99 -3.21
N ARG A 109 8.18 -17.01 -2.44
CA ARG A 109 9.56 -17.24 -1.97
C ARG A 109 10.01 -18.66 -2.39
N PRO A 110 11.23 -18.82 -2.97
CA PRO A 110 12.06 -17.75 -3.53
C PRO A 110 11.32 -17.09 -4.69
N GLY A 111 11.37 -15.76 -4.79
CA GLY A 111 10.66 -15.04 -5.84
C GLY A 111 11.05 -15.55 -7.22
N LYS A 112 10.09 -15.66 -8.15
CA LYS A 112 10.39 -15.95 -9.55
C LYS A 112 11.48 -14.97 -10.02
N LYS A 113 12.58 -15.49 -10.57
CA LYS A 113 13.69 -14.68 -11.11
C LYS A 113 13.10 -13.62 -12.06
N GLY A 114 13.27 -12.33 -11.75
CA GLY A 114 12.74 -11.20 -12.54
C GLY A 114 11.53 -10.47 -11.93
N ALA A 115 10.63 -11.15 -11.22
CA ALA A 115 9.48 -10.53 -10.54
C ALA A 115 9.80 -10.12 -9.09
N ALA A 116 10.88 -10.68 -8.53
CA ALA A 116 11.36 -10.34 -7.19
C ALA A 116 11.64 -8.82 -7.07
N GLY A 117 10.82 -8.15 -6.26
CA GLY A 117 10.96 -6.72 -5.96
C GLY A 117 10.13 -5.76 -6.82
N LEU A 118 9.34 -6.24 -7.80
CA LEU A 118 8.43 -5.34 -8.54
C LEU A 118 7.34 -4.73 -7.64
N PRO A 119 6.60 -5.51 -6.82
CA PRO A 119 5.60 -4.94 -5.92
C PRO A 119 6.20 -3.97 -4.88
N GLU A 120 7.40 -4.30 -4.38
CA GLU A 120 8.14 -3.44 -3.45
C GLU A 120 8.52 -2.10 -4.09
N LYS A 121 9.10 -2.13 -5.30
CA LYS A 121 9.48 -0.92 -6.03
C LYS A 121 8.28 -0.05 -6.40
N LEU A 122 7.17 -0.67 -6.81
CA LEU A 122 5.93 0.02 -7.10
C LEU A 122 5.42 0.75 -5.85
N LEU A 123 5.33 0.02 -4.73
CA LEU A 123 4.88 0.59 -3.47
C LEU A 123 5.83 1.67 -2.94
N ALA A 124 7.14 1.56 -3.19
CA ALA A 124 8.11 2.60 -2.86
C ALA A 124 7.96 3.86 -3.73
N SER A 125 7.42 3.76 -4.95
CA SER A 125 7.05 4.93 -5.74
C SER A 125 5.80 5.59 -5.16
N ILE A 126 4.77 4.78 -4.91
CA ILE A 126 3.49 5.23 -4.35
C ILE A 126 3.69 5.89 -2.98
N SER A 127 4.57 5.36 -2.12
CA SER A 127 4.84 5.93 -0.81
C SER A 127 5.39 7.36 -0.88
N ARG A 128 6.17 7.69 -1.92
CA ARG A 128 6.70 9.05 -2.14
C ARG A 128 5.60 10.01 -2.53
N ASP A 129 4.70 9.59 -3.41
CA ASP A 129 3.56 10.41 -3.83
C ASP A 129 2.65 10.71 -2.62
N ILE A 130 2.33 9.69 -1.83
CA ILE A 130 1.52 9.83 -0.60
C ILE A 130 2.22 10.74 0.40
N SER A 131 3.52 10.56 0.62
CA SER A 131 4.31 11.43 1.49
C SER A 131 4.30 12.88 1.02
N SER A 132 4.35 13.10 -0.29
CA SER A 132 4.27 14.44 -0.88
C SER A 132 2.91 15.07 -0.60
N LYS A 133 1.81 14.36 -0.84
CA LYS A 133 0.45 14.85 -0.57
C LYS A 133 0.18 15.09 0.91
N ILE A 134 0.78 14.28 1.79
CA ILE A 134 0.76 14.52 3.23
C ILE A 134 1.45 15.84 3.57
N ARG A 135 2.64 16.07 3.01
CA ARG A 135 3.42 17.27 3.27
C ARG A 135 2.76 18.54 2.73
N THR A 136 2.05 18.46 1.60
CA THR A 136 1.31 19.59 1.02
C THR A 136 -0.04 19.82 1.70
N GLY A 137 -0.52 18.88 2.52
CA GLY A 137 -1.81 18.96 3.20
C GLY A 137 -2.99 18.42 2.39
N ASP A 138 -2.75 17.86 1.21
CA ASP A 138 -3.79 17.24 0.37
C ASP A 138 -4.32 15.93 0.97
N ILE A 139 -3.48 15.24 1.75
CA ILE A 139 -3.86 14.08 2.56
C ILE A 139 -3.56 14.39 4.01
N TYR A 140 -4.50 14.08 4.88
CA TYR A 140 -4.34 14.14 6.32
C TYR A 140 -4.85 12.87 6.96
N TRP A 141 -4.54 12.67 8.24
CA TRP A 141 -5.01 11.53 9.01
C TRP A 141 -5.65 11.97 10.31
N SER A 142 -6.67 11.23 10.73
CA SER A 142 -7.34 11.39 12.01
C SER A 142 -6.92 10.25 12.93
N GLU A 143 -6.22 10.56 14.02
CA GLU A 143 -5.90 9.56 15.05
C GLU A 143 -7.17 9.03 15.73
N LYS A 144 -8.19 9.90 15.88
CA LYS A 144 -9.48 9.54 16.49
C LYS A 144 -10.25 8.52 15.65
N GLU A 145 -10.25 8.71 14.34
CA GLU A 145 -10.97 7.84 13.40
C GLU A 145 -10.09 6.67 12.94
N ALA A 146 -8.77 6.75 13.17
CA ALA A 146 -7.78 5.85 12.61
C ALA A 146 -7.91 5.75 11.08
N ARG A 147 -8.07 6.90 10.39
CA ARG A 147 -8.31 6.98 8.95
C ARG A 147 -7.48 8.06 8.27
N LEU A 148 -7.20 7.83 6.99
CA LEU A 148 -6.78 8.85 6.04
C LEU A 148 -7.99 9.61 5.51
N SER A 149 -7.79 10.86 5.15
CA SER A 149 -8.79 11.75 4.58
C SER A 149 -8.12 12.74 3.61
N GLY A 150 -8.92 13.41 2.78
CA GLY A 150 -8.44 14.27 1.70
C GLY A 150 -8.38 13.57 0.35
N ASN A 151 -7.47 14.00 -0.53
CA ASN A 151 -7.40 13.55 -1.90
C ASN A 151 -6.54 12.28 -2.08
N LEU A 152 -7.20 11.13 -2.04
CA LEU A 152 -6.60 9.80 -2.21
C LEU A 152 -6.47 9.35 -3.68
N ILE A 153 -6.76 10.23 -4.65
CA ILE A 153 -6.67 9.96 -6.09
C ILE A 153 -5.39 10.56 -6.65
N PHE A 154 -4.59 9.75 -7.35
CA PHE A 154 -3.30 10.13 -7.91
C PHE A 154 -3.38 10.08 -9.44
N THR A 155 -3.20 11.22 -10.07
CA THR A 155 -3.16 11.37 -11.53
C THR A 155 -1.78 11.85 -11.95
N VAL A 156 -1.28 11.33 -13.08
CA VAL A 156 -0.19 12.00 -13.79
C VAL A 156 -0.83 13.09 -14.62
N ASP A 157 -0.75 14.32 -14.14
CA ASP A 157 -1.06 15.46 -14.99
C ASP A 157 -0.02 15.46 -16.12
N GLY A 158 -0.49 15.23 -17.36
CA GLY A 158 0.31 15.53 -18.53
C GLY A 158 0.76 16.97 -18.41
N LYS A 159 2.06 17.22 -18.68
CA LYS A 159 2.68 18.55 -18.71
C LYS A 159 1.65 19.65 -18.98
N GLN A 160 1.52 20.60 -18.05
CA GLN A 160 0.98 21.91 -18.41
C GLN A 160 1.78 22.38 -19.62
N SER A 161 1.13 22.45 -20.80
CA SER A 161 1.67 23.27 -21.88
C SER A 161 1.66 24.68 -21.31
N SER A 162 2.86 25.22 -21.10
CA SER A 162 3.06 26.64 -20.93
C SER A 162 2.35 27.33 -22.09
N GLY A 163 1.23 28.01 -21.80
CA GLY A 163 0.63 28.96 -22.72
C GLY A 163 1.67 30.04 -23.00
N GLY A 164 2.32 29.94 -24.15
CA GLY A 164 3.03 31.07 -24.73
C GLY A 164 1.97 32.06 -25.23
N PRO A 165 2.12 33.37 -24.97
CA PRO A 165 1.19 34.35 -25.51
C PRO A 165 1.34 34.37 -27.04
N GLU A 166 0.24 34.05 -27.72
CA GLU A 166 0.11 34.23 -29.15
C GLU A 166 0.00 35.74 -29.41
N ILE A 167 1.11 36.33 -29.86
CA ILE A 167 1.18 37.72 -30.30
C ILE A 167 0.38 37.79 -31.61
N GLN A 168 -0.77 38.46 -31.56
CA GLN A 168 -1.50 38.87 -32.76
C GLN A 168 -0.66 39.93 -33.49
N GLN A 169 -0.34 39.64 -34.76
CA GLN A 169 0.07 40.63 -35.75
C GLN A 169 -1.08 40.86 -36.72
#